data_AF-A0A3B8W202-F1
#
_entry.id   AF-A0A3B8W202-F1
#
_cell.length_a   1.000
_cell.length_b   1.000
_cell.length_c   1.000
_cell.angle_alpha   90.00
_cell.angle_beta   90.00
_cell.angle_gamma   90.00
#
_symmetry.space_group_name_H-M   'P 1'
#
loop_
_entity.id
_entity.type
_entity.pdbx_description
1 polymer ?
#
loop_
_entity_poly.entity_id
_entity_poly.type
_entity_poly.pdbx_seq_one_letter_code
_entity_poly.pdbx_strand_id
1 'polypeptide(L)'
;MFKRKSDGEVVTICTWTQHIPNVFPPADYFLLTKKFKRLFRTVEEVGLISAETFDKRFSIFLDNFEFKNCRIIHPDKSERVKDVFNSTKIEFKLADFAERMQIEKLVNVKPN
;
A
#
# COMPACT_ATOMS: atom_id res chain seq x y z
N MET A 1 12.64 -0.94 2.60
CA MET A 1 12.43 -0.11 3.81
C MET A 1 12.46 1.35 3.42
N PHE A 2 11.55 2.11 4.00
CA PHE A 2 11.45 3.55 3.84
C PHE A 2 11.62 4.20 5.21
N LYS A 3 12.08 5.44 5.23
CA LYS A 3 12.18 6.24 6.44
C LYS A 3 11.22 7.42 6.31
N ARG A 4 10.30 7.56 7.27
CA ARG A 4 9.35 8.67 7.30
C ARG A 4 10.10 9.98 7.55
N LYS A 5 9.74 11.02 6.82
CA LYS A 5 10.46 12.31 6.87
C LYS A 5 10.16 13.12 8.13
N SER A 6 8.99 12.95 8.74
CA SER A 6 8.56 13.73 9.91
C SER A 6 9.36 13.44 11.18
N ASP A 7 9.78 12.20 11.37
CA ASP A 7 10.38 11.73 12.63
C ASP A 7 11.48 10.69 12.44
N GLY A 8 11.77 10.29 11.21
CA GLY A 8 12.81 9.31 10.93
C GLY A 8 12.41 7.86 11.22
N GLU A 9 11.14 7.57 11.52
CA GLU A 9 10.71 6.19 11.76
C GLU A 9 10.87 5.34 10.50
N VAL A 10 11.40 4.11 10.67
CA VAL A 10 11.49 3.14 9.58
C VAL A 10 10.14 2.48 9.38
N VAL A 11 9.62 2.55 8.17
CA VAL A 11 8.31 2.02 7.80
C VAL A 11 8.42 1.04 6.63
N THR A 12 7.46 0.14 6.59
CA THR A 12 7.24 -0.83 5.53
C THR A 12 6.14 -0.36 4.59
N ILE A 13 6.33 -0.60 3.29
CA ILE A 13 5.38 -0.20 2.25
C ILE A 13 5.12 -1.40 1.34
N CYS A 14 3.86 -1.78 1.19
CA CYS A 14 3.40 -2.76 0.22
C CYS A 14 2.81 -2.05 -1.01
N THR A 15 3.09 -2.51 -2.22
CA THR A 15 2.59 -1.86 -3.45
C THR A 15 1.37 -2.60 -4.00
N TRP A 16 0.34 -1.86 -4.43
CA TRP A 16 -0.81 -2.43 -5.09
C TRP A 16 -1.26 -1.59 -6.30
N THR A 17 -1.28 -2.21 -7.48
CA THR A 17 -1.52 -1.53 -8.76
C THR A 17 -2.86 -1.94 -9.35
N GLN A 18 -3.68 -0.96 -9.74
CA GLN A 18 -4.93 -1.13 -10.49
C GLN A 18 -5.80 -2.30 -10.00
N HIS A 19 -5.99 -2.47 -8.68
CA HIS A 19 -6.78 -3.56 -8.07
C HIS A 19 -6.38 -5.01 -8.43
N ILE A 20 -5.28 -5.25 -9.15
CA ILE A 20 -4.86 -6.57 -9.66
C ILE A 20 -4.73 -7.58 -8.50
N PRO A 21 -5.10 -8.87 -8.68
CA PRO A 21 -4.90 -9.91 -7.69
C PRO A 21 -3.49 -9.89 -7.10
N ASN A 22 -3.39 -9.95 -5.77
CA ASN A 22 -2.12 -9.83 -5.09
C ASN A 22 -2.16 -10.48 -3.71
N VAL A 23 -0.97 -10.83 -3.21
CA VAL A 23 -0.73 -11.21 -1.82
C VAL A 23 -0.11 -10.01 -1.10
N PHE A 24 -0.71 -9.65 0.02
CA PHE A 24 -0.34 -8.52 0.86
C PHE A 24 0.37 -9.03 2.12
N PRO A 25 1.70 -8.88 2.22
CA PRO A 25 2.36 -9.02 3.51
C PRO A 25 1.93 -7.90 4.47
N PRO A 26 2.15 -8.07 5.80
CA PRO A 26 2.02 -6.97 6.75
C PRO A 26 2.85 -5.77 6.30
N ALA A 27 2.24 -4.60 6.30
CA ALA A 27 2.90 -3.34 5.98
C ALA A 27 2.25 -2.19 6.74
N ASP A 28 3.04 -1.16 7.08
CA ASP A 28 2.54 0.05 7.75
C ASP A 28 1.72 0.92 6.79
N TYR A 29 2.10 0.91 5.50
CA TYR A 29 1.43 1.65 4.44
C TYR A 29 1.30 0.84 3.15
N PHE A 30 0.30 1.18 2.35
CA PHE A 30 0.05 0.61 1.04
C PHE A 30 0.15 1.70 -0.03
N LEU A 31 1.06 1.52 -0.99
CA LEU A 31 1.22 2.39 -2.15
C LEU A 31 0.25 1.96 -3.23
N LEU A 32 -0.83 2.72 -3.39
CA LEU A 32 -1.81 2.49 -4.44
C LEU A 32 -1.38 3.20 -5.72
N THR A 33 -1.28 2.43 -6.81
CA THR A 33 -1.11 2.96 -8.17
C THR A 33 -2.42 2.80 -8.92
N LYS A 34 -3.16 3.90 -9.08
CA LYS A 34 -4.46 3.91 -9.75
C LYS A 34 -4.34 4.40 -11.16
N LYS A 35 -5.05 3.74 -12.07
CA LYS A 35 -5.22 4.16 -13.45
C LYS A 35 -6.62 3.79 -13.91
N PHE A 36 -7.49 4.80 -14.03
CA PHE A 36 -8.91 4.62 -14.36
C PHE A 36 -9.43 5.76 -15.23
N LYS A 37 -10.49 5.51 -16.01
CA LYS A 37 -11.14 6.54 -16.82
C LYS A 37 -12.13 7.33 -15.97
N ARG A 38 -12.11 8.66 -16.08
CA ARG A 38 -13.11 9.57 -15.51
C ARG A 38 -13.45 10.62 -16.56
N LEU A 39 -14.64 10.53 -17.18
CA LEU A 39 -15.21 11.48 -18.15
C LEU A 39 -14.17 12.18 -19.06
N PHE A 40 -13.97 11.63 -20.26
CA PHE A 40 -13.04 12.09 -21.31
C PHE A 40 -11.55 12.13 -20.95
N ARG A 41 -11.15 11.79 -19.72
CA ARG A 41 -9.73 11.69 -19.34
C ARG A 41 -9.40 10.39 -18.59
N THR A 42 -8.14 10.00 -18.66
CA THR A 42 -7.55 8.97 -17.79
C THR A 42 -6.98 9.67 -16.56
N VAL A 43 -7.34 9.18 -15.38
CA VAL A 43 -6.77 9.60 -14.10
C VAL A 43 -5.67 8.61 -13.74
N GLU A 44 -4.47 9.14 -13.50
CA GLU A 44 -3.37 8.41 -12.90
C GLU A 44 -3.09 9.05 -11.54
N GLU A 45 -3.16 8.26 -10.48
CA GLU A 45 -2.96 8.72 -9.10
C GLU A 45 -2.11 7.70 -8.37
N VAL A 46 -1.02 8.17 -7.76
CA VAL A 46 -0.11 7.34 -6.97
C VAL A 46 0.05 7.94 -5.59
N GLY A 47 -0.17 7.13 -4.56
CA GLY A 47 0.06 7.57 -3.19
C GLY A 47 -0.21 6.50 -2.16
N LEU A 48 0.01 6.87 -0.90
CA LEU A 48 -0.04 5.99 0.24
C LEU A 48 -1.38 6.09 0.95
N ILE A 49 -1.77 4.96 1.52
CA ILE A 49 -2.75 4.85 2.60
C ILE A 49 -2.12 4.06 3.74
N SER A 50 -2.54 4.33 4.98
CA SER A 50 -2.17 3.56 6.16
C SER A 50 -2.74 2.15 6.14
N ALA A 51 -2.14 1.25 6.93
CA ALA A 51 -2.68 -0.07 7.21
C ALA A 51 -4.12 -0.02 7.75
N GLU A 52 -4.43 0.95 8.61
CA GLU A 52 -5.77 1.15 9.15
C GLU A 52 -6.80 1.45 8.04
N THR A 53 -6.47 2.38 7.14
CA THR A 53 -7.34 2.69 6.00
C THR A 53 -7.44 1.51 5.03
N PHE A 54 -6.35 0.77 4.82
CA PHE A 54 -6.37 -0.43 4.00
C PHE A 54 -7.33 -1.48 4.58
N ASP A 55 -7.23 -1.78 5.88
CA ASP A 55 -8.10 -2.72 6.59
C ASP A 55 -9.56 -2.29 6.53
N LYS A 56 -9.84 -1.03 6.86
CA LYS A 56 -11.20 -0.47 6.86
C LYS A 56 -11.85 -0.53 5.48
N ARG A 57 -11.09 -0.30 4.40
CA ARG A 57 -11.62 -0.22 3.03
C ARG A 57 -11.70 -1.58 2.35
N PHE A 58 -10.75 -2.47 2.62
CA PHE A 58 -10.54 -3.64 1.77
C PHE A 58 -10.71 -4.99 2.47
N SER A 59 -10.71 -5.06 3.81
CA SER A 59 -10.76 -6.34 4.55
C SER A 59 -11.86 -7.31 4.07
N ILE A 60 -13.04 -6.82 3.71
CA ILE A 60 -14.16 -7.65 3.23
C ILE A 60 -13.88 -8.37 1.90
N PHE A 61 -12.88 -7.91 1.14
CA PHE A 61 -12.45 -8.49 -0.14
C PHE A 61 -11.20 -9.36 0.01
N LEU A 62 -10.65 -9.47 1.22
CA LEU A 62 -9.39 -10.14 1.47
C LEU A 62 -9.61 -11.41 2.27
N ASP A 63 -8.89 -12.46 1.90
CA ASP A 63 -8.82 -13.70 2.66
C ASP A 63 -7.46 -13.83 3.34
N ASN A 64 -7.38 -14.69 4.36
CA ASN A 64 -6.10 -15.07 4.93
C ASN A 64 -5.29 -15.87 3.90
N PHE A 65 -4.00 -15.59 3.80
CA PHE A 65 -3.06 -16.36 2.99
C PHE A 65 -2.29 -17.36 3.85
N GLU A 66 -1.67 -18.36 3.22
CA GLU A 66 -0.95 -19.44 3.93
C GLU A 66 0.25 -18.93 4.75
N PHE A 67 0.86 -17.81 4.34
CA PHE A 67 1.92 -17.17 5.11
C PHE A 67 1.35 -16.32 6.25
N LYS A 68 2.01 -16.39 7.41
CA LYS A 68 1.59 -15.69 8.63
C LYS A 68 1.32 -14.21 8.37
N ASN A 69 0.15 -13.76 8.83
CA ASN A 69 -0.32 -12.36 8.74
C ASN A 69 -0.39 -11.79 7.30
N CYS A 70 -0.28 -12.64 6.27
CA CYS A 70 -0.48 -12.21 4.89
C CYS A 70 -1.96 -12.36 4.53
N ARG A 71 -2.44 -11.45 3.67
CA ARG A 71 -3.78 -11.51 3.09
C ARG A 71 -3.71 -11.62 1.58
N ILE A 72 -4.74 -12.16 0.95
CA ILE A 72 -4.81 -12.31 -0.50
C ILE A 72 -6.11 -11.72 -1.03
N ILE A 73 -6.04 -11.09 -2.21
CA ILE A 73 -7.24 -10.81 -3.01
C ILE A 73 -7.25 -11.70 -4.25
N HIS A 74 -8.26 -12.56 -4.33
CA HIS A 74 -8.46 -13.46 -5.46
C HIS A 74 -9.03 -12.72 -6.69
N PRO A 75 -8.87 -13.27 -7.90
CA PRO A 75 -9.37 -12.66 -9.14
C PRO A 75 -10.84 -12.24 -9.13
N ASP A 76 -11.73 -13.06 -8.57
CA ASP A 76 -13.16 -12.79 -8.47
C ASP A 76 -13.48 -11.59 -7.55
N LYS A 77 -12.72 -11.42 -6.46
CA LYS A 77 -12.84 -10.28 -5.55
C LYS A 77 -12.13 -9.03 -6.06
N SER A 78 -11.07 -9.20 -6.85
CA SER A 78 -10.29 -8.12 -7.47
C SER A 78 -11.13 -7.26 -8.42
N GLU A 79 -11.97 -7.87 -9.25
CA GLU A 79 -12.89 -7.10 -10.09
C GLU A 79 -13.93 -6.33 -9.27
N ARG A 80 -14.43 -6.94 -8.19
CA ARG A 80 -15.43 -6.33 -7.30
C ARG A 80 -14.87 -5.16 -6.48
N VAL A 81 -13.58 -5.19 -6.15
CA VAL A 81 -12.94 -4.12 -5.34
C VAL A 81 -12.61 -2.88 -6.17
N LYS A 82 -12.65 -2.96 -7.50
CA LYS A 82 -12.23 -1.89 -8.43
C LYS A 82 -12.76 -0.50 -8.08
N ASP A 83 -14.05 -0.38 -7.82
CA ASP A 83 -14.68 0.91 -7.52
C ASP A 83 -14.27 1.44 -6.13
N VAL A 84 -14.12 0.54 -5.16
CA VAL A 84 -13.58 0.87 -3.83
C VAL A 84 -12.12 1.33 -3.97
N PHE A 85 -11.30 0.60 -4.72
CA PHE A 85 -9.89 0.92 -4.98
C PHE A 85 -9.73 2.31 -5.62
N ASN A 86 -10.48 2.58 -6.69
CA ASN A 86 -10.39 3.85 -7.41
C ASN A 86 -10.92 5.04 -6.57
N SER A 87 -11.95 4.81 -5.75
CA SER A 87 -12.52 5.85 -4.87
C SER A 87 -11.76 6.09 -3.56
N THR A 88 -10.83 5.20 -3.16
CA THR A 88 -10.10 5.32 -1.89
C THR A 88 -9.25 6.58 -1.89
N LYS A 89 -9.52 7.54 -1.01
CA LYS A 89 -8.73 8.78 -0.93
C LYS A 89 -7.28 8.47 -0.55
N ILE A 90 -6.32 9.03 -1.29
CA ILE A 90 -4.90 8.98 -0.94
C ILE A 90 -4.66 9.87 0.28
N GLU A 91 -3.90 9.37 1.25
CA GLU A 91 -3.53 10.09 2.48
C GLU A 91 -2.25 10.89 2.29
N PHE A 92 -1.26 10.28 1.62
CA PHE A 92 0.06 10.90 1.44
C PHE A 92 0.63 10.67 0.04
N LYS A 93 1.38 11.64 -0.48
CA LYS A 93 2.28 11.39 -1.62
C LYS A 93 3.57 10.78 -1.08
N LEU A 94 4.04 9.69 -1.70
CA LEU A 94 5.24 8.97 -1.24
C LEU A 94 6.45 9.92 -1.10
N ALA A 95 6.67 10.77 -2.11
CA ALA A 95 7.81 11.70 -2.14
C ALA A 95 7.80 12.72 -1.00
N ASP A 96 6.62 13.10 -0.50
CA ASP A 96 6.47 14.06 0.59
C ASP A 96 6.54 13.35 1.95
N PHE A 97 6.11 12.09 2.01
CA PHE A 97 5.96 11.32 3.24
C PHE A 97 7.24 10.62 3.70
N ALA A 98 7.92 9.92 2.78
CA ALA A 98 9.04 9.05 3.14
C ALA A 98 10.15 9.06 2.08
N GLU A 99 11.34 8.69 2.49
CA GLU A 99 12.50 8.49 1.62
C GLU A 99 12.96 7.03 1.65
N ARG A 100 13.43 6.53 0.49
CA ARG A 100 13.96 5.19 0.41
C ARG A 100 15.30 5.12 1.15
N MET A 101 15.43 4.17 2.08
CA MET A 101 16.71 3.95 2.74
C MET A 101 17.68 3.28 1.78
N GLN A 102 18.89 3.83 1.69
CA GLN A 102 20.02 3.19 1.03
C GLN A 102 20.46 1.98 1.82
N ILE A 103 20.72 0.86 1.14
CA ILE A 103 21.05 -0.40 1.81
C ILE A 103 22.38 -0.28 2.59
N GLU A 104 23.32 0.53 2.10
CA GLU A 104 24.60 0.76 2.77
C GLU A 104 24.46 1.50 4.10
N LYS A 105 23.33 2.18 4.33
CA LYS A 105 23.05 2.91 5.58
C LYS A 105 22.37 2.03 6.63
N LEU A 106 22.06 0.77 6.31
CA LEU A 106 21.47 -0.17 7.24
C LEU A 106 22.58 -0.84 8.05
N VAL A 107 22.62 -0.54 9.34
CA VAL A 107 23.57 -1.13 10.29
C VAL A 107 22.80 -1.94 11.33
N ASN A 108 23.29 -3.14 11.65
CA ASN A 108 22.73 -3.97 12.70
C ASN A 108 23.26 -3.49 14.06
N VAL A 109 22.58 -2.53 14.67
CA VAL A 109 22.95 -2.03 16.00
C VAL A 109 22.17 -2.81 17.05
N LYS A 110 22.87 -3.48 17.97
CA LYS A 110 22.25 -3.96 19.22
C LYS A 110 22.11 -2.76 20.17
N PRO A 111 20.91 -2.46 20.70
CA PRO A 111 20.76 -1.44 21.74
C PRO A 111 21.64 -1.80 22.95
N ASN A 112 22.34 -0.82 23.52
CA ASN A 112 23.03 -0.96 24.81
C ASN A 112 22.04 -0.86 25.97
#